data_AF-A0A9P5JCA6-F1
#
_entry.id   AF-A0A9P5JCA6-F1
#
_cell.length_a   1.000
_cell.length_b   1.000
_cell.length_c   1.000
_cell.angle_alpha   90.00
_cell.angle_beta   90.00
_cell.angle_gamma   90.00
#
_symmetry.space_group_name_H-M   'P 1'
#
loop_
_entity.id
_entity.type
_entity.pdbx_description
1 polymer ?
#
loop_
_entity_poly.entity_id
_entity_poly.type
_entity_poly.pdbx_seq_one_letter_code
_entity_poly.pdbx_strand_id
1 'polypeptide(L)'
;MGSEEDPQPSSIDSLPDEVILNIFHHVRKHHDWTRVAMLHATVTVSQVCSRWRAIALEASVLWSELVFRASDMRNLGIAERAGDRMDTCLLRSRSHPLNIYFDLLNPGCAIFPLEIFNAFVLPSLWRCRILEVVISDWNIASAIFPLRCNLSCMQSLGVAIQLGFDDEDEFPPALEIGGLRGVPFYPSRLRVDSMLPINFPYIDSSRLQDLFITNEMIGYTSLTKA
;
A
#
# COMPACT_ATOMS: atom_id res chain seq x y z
N MET A 1 -10.17 -35.62 -47.37
CA MET A 1 -8.92 -35.82 -46.60
C MET A 1 -8.38 -34.44 -46.29
N GLY A 2 -8.75 -33.88 -45.14
CA GLY A 2 -8.21 -32.61 -44.66
C GLY A 2 -7.02 -32.92 -43.79
N SER A 3 -5.87 -32.35 -44.13
CA SER A 3 -4.64 -32.45 -43.33
C SER A 3 -4.87 -31.73 -42.02
N GLU A 4 -4.88 -32.48 -40.91
CA GLU A 4 -4.82 -31.95 -39.55
C GLU A 4 -3.39 -31.42 -39.36
N GLU A 5 -3.18 -30.12 -39.58
CA GLU A 5 -1.93 -29.47 -39.19
C GLU A 5 -1.93 -29.27 -37.68
N ASP A 6 -0.95 -29.87 -37.00
CA ASP A 6 -0.74 -29.67 -35.57
C ASP A 6 -0.52 -28.18 -35.28
N PRO A 7 -1.19 -27.60 -34.26
CA PRO A 7 -1.05 -26.19 -33.93
C PRO A 7 0.40 -25.90 -33.51
N GLN A 8 1.08 -25.07 -34.30
CA GLN A 8 2.45 -24.65 -34.02
C GLN A 8 2.50 -23.96 -32.65
N PRO A 9 3.39 -24.40 -31.73
CA PRO A 9 3.47 -23.82 -30.40
C PRO A 9 3.82 -22.34 -30.49
N SER A 10 3.12 -21.53 -29.71
CA SER A 10 3.31 -20.09 -29.73
C SER A 10 4.66 -19.73 -29.12
N SER A 11 5.34 -18.70 -29.64
CA SER A 11 6.67 -18.27 -29.16
C SER A 11 6.70 -17.90 -27.66
N ILE A 12 5.54 -17.71 -27.03
CA ILE A 12 5.43 -17.39 -25.60
C ILE A 12 5.66 -18.63 -24.72
N ASP A 13 5.40 -19.83 -25.26
CA ASP A 13 5.47 -21.09 -24.50
C ASP A 13 6.92 -21.54 -24.29
N SER A 14 7.86 -21.03 -25.09
CA SER A 14 9.30 -21.32 -24.98
C SER A 14 10.05 -20.38 -24.02
N LEU A 15 9.39 -19.36 -23.45
CA LEU A 15 10.04 -18.44 -22.51
C LEU A 15 10.39 -19.19 -21.21
N PRO A 16 11.58 -19.00 -20.61
CA PRO A 16 11.88 -19.52 -19.27
C PRO A 16 10.99 -18.89 -18.17
N ASP A 17 10.82 -19.59 -17.05
CA ASP A 17 9.98 -19.12 -15.93
C ASP A 17 10.49 -17.79 -15.34
N GLU A 18 11.82 -17.60 -15.31
CA GLU A 18 12.46 -16.37 -14.82
C GLU A 18 12.10 -15.16 -15.68
N VAL A 19 11.97 -15.36 -17.00
CA VAL A 19 11.56 -14.30 -17.92
C VAL A 19 10.10 -13.92 -17.67
N ILE A 20 9.23 -14.91 -17.45
CA ILE A 20 7.82 -14.69 -17.11
C ILE A 20 7.70 -13.94 -15.77
N LEU A 21 8.45 -14.34 -14.75
CA LEU A 21 8.51 -13.63 -13.46
C LEU A 21 9.01 -12.20 -13.61
N ASN A 22 10.02 -11.97 -14.44
CA ASN A 22 10.52 -10.62 -14.73
C ASN A 22 9.46 -9.76 -15.43
N ILE A 23 8.61 -10.34 -16.30
CA ILE A 23 7.46 -9.64 -16.87
C ILE A 23 6.47 -9.22 -15.78
N PHE A 24 6.13 -10.12 -14.84
CA PHE A 24 5.27 -9.75 -13.70
C PHE A 24 5.85 -8.60 -12.86
N HIS A 25 7.16 -8.65 -12.56
CA HIS A 25 7.83 -7.57 -11.84
C HIS A 25 7.83 -6.25 -12.62
N HIS A 26 8.03 -6.31 -13.94
CA HIS A 26 8.03 -5.13 -14.79
C HIS A 26 6.64 -4.49 -14.88
N VAL A 27 5.59 -5.30 -15.07
CA VAL A 27 4.20 -4.87 -15.07
C VAL A 27 3.86 -4.18 -13.75
N ARG A 28 4.30 -4.74 -12.61
CA ARG A 28 4.11 -4.10 -11.30
C ARG A 28 4.80 -2.74 -11.18
N LYS A 29 6.04 -2.60 -11.64
CA LYS A 29 6.81 -1.35 -11.57
C LYS A 29 6.22 -0.23 -12.42
N HIS A 30 5.69 -0.57 -13.60
CA HIS A 30 5.13 0.41 -14.54
C HIS A 30 3.65 0.71 -14.32
N HIS A 31 2.98 -0.04 -13.44
CA HIS A 31 1.65 0.35 -13.00
C HIS A 31 1.76 1.57 -12.09
N ASP A 32 1.67 2.74 -12.75
CA ASP A 32 1.53 4.03 -12.11
C ASP A 32 0.52 3.92 -10.96
N TRP A 33 0.94 4.38 -9.80
CA TRP A 33 0.18 4.30 -8.55
C TRP A 33 -1.09 5.17 -8.58
N THR A 34 -1.52 5.61 -9.75
CA THR A 34 -2.55 6.63 -9.94
C THR A 34 -3.82 6.08 -10.59
N ARG A 35 -3.84 4.87 -11.19
CA ARG A 35 -4.99 4.48 -12.05
C ARG A 35 -5.61 3.09 -11.90
N VAL A 36 -4.85 2.06 -11.51
CA VAL A 36 -5.42 0.70 -11.32
C VAL A 36 -4.76 0.06 -10.09
N ALA A 37 -5.52 -0.68 -9.27
CA ALA A 37 -4.94 -1.49 -8.19
C ALA A 37 -3.88 -2.43 -8.78
N MET A 38 -2.63 -2.40 -8.28
CA MET A 38 -1.51 -3.23 -8.79
C MET A 38 -1.85 -4.72 -8.91
N LEU A 39 -2.70 -5.19 -8.00
CA LEU A 39 -3.25 -6.54 -7.98
C LEU A 39 -4.00 -6.92 -9.24
N HIS A 40 -4.69 -5.97 -9.87
CA HIS A 40 -5.39 -6.20 -11.11
C HIS A 40 -4.41 -6.58 -12.22
N ALA A 41 -3.25 -5.92 -12.30
CA ALA A 41 -2.28 -6.15 -13.36
C ALA A 41 -1.66 -7.55 -13.28
N THR A 42 -1.19 -7.95 -12.10
CA THR A 42 -0.67 -9.31 -11.86
C THR A 42 -1.73 -10.36 -12.17
N VAL A 43 -2.97 -10.14 -11.71
CA VAL A 43 -4.07 -11.07 -12.01
C VAL A 43 -4.35 -11.14 -13.50
N THR A 44 -4.44 -10.01 -14.21
CA THR A 44 -4.67 -9.97 -15.67
C THR A 44 -3.58 -10.73 -16.42
N VAL A 45 -2.31 -10.47 -16.11
CA VAL A 45 -1.17 -11.12 -16.77
C VAL A 45 -1.13 -12.62 -16.48
N SER A 46 -1.55 -13.04 -15.29
CA SER A 46 -1.67 -14.47 -14.95
C SER A 46 -2.72 -15.22 -15.77
N GLN A 47 -3.62 -14.53 -16.48
CA GLN A 47 -4.65 -15.17 -17.31
C GLN A 47 -4.19 -15.48 -18.74
N VAL A 48 -2.95 -15.16 -19.13
CA VAL A 48 -2.43 -15.42 -20.48
C VAL A 48 -2.49 -16.91 -20.84
N CYS A 49 -1.93 -17.77 -20.00
CA CYS A 49 -2.02 -19.22 -20.14
C CYS A 49 -1.91 -19.93 -18.77
N SER A 50 -2.14 -21.24 -18.73
CA SER A 50 -2.08 -22.03 -17.49
C SER A 50 -0.71 -21.98 -16.81
N ARG A 51 0.37 -21.96 -17.59
CA ARG A 51 1.74 -21.87 -17.09
C ARG A 51 2.01 -20.53 -16.39
N TRP A 52 1.59 -19.41 -17.00
CA TRP A 52 1.74 -18.08 -16.39
C TRP A 52 0.95 -17.96 -15.10
N ARG A 53 -0.24 -18.58 -15.05
CA ARG A 53 -1.03 -18.67 -13.83
C ARG A 53 -0.31 -19.45 -12.74
N ALA A 54 0.26 -20.62 -13.06
CA ALA A 54 0.98 -21.45 -12.09
C ALA A 54 2.18 -20.69 -11.50
N ILE A 55 3.02 -20.09 -12.36
CA ILE A 55 4.17 -19.27 -11.95
C ILE A 55 3.72 -18.12 -11.03
N ALA A 56 2.64 -17.41 -11.39
CA ALA A 56 2.12 -16.34 -10.56
C ALA A 56 1.66 -16.82 -9.17
N LEU A 57 1.00 -17.98 -9.10
CA LEU A 57 0.51 -18.55 -7.84
C LEU A 57 1.64 -19.06 -6.93
N GLU A 58 2.76 -19.52 -7.50
CA GLU A 58 3.92 -19.99 -6.75
C GLU A 58 4.80 -18.86 -6.23
N ALA A 59 4.88 -17.75 -6.96
CA ALA A 59 5.70 -16.60 -6.61
C ALA A 59 5.03 -15.71 -5.54
N SER A 60 5.23 -16.05 -4.26
CA SER A 60 4.66 -15.32 -3.11
C SER A 60 4.97 -13.83 -3.11
N VAL A 61 6.17 -13.43 -3.57
CA VAL A 61 6.60 -12.03 -3.70
C VAL A 61 5.67 -11.18 -4.58
N LEU A 62 4.94 -11.81 -5.52
CA LEU A 62 3.96 -11.12 -6.38
C LEU A 62 2.72 -10.65 -5.63
N TRP A 63 2.47 -11.21 -4.44
CA TRP A 63 1.28 -10.97 -3.61
C TRP A 63 1.61 -10.22 -2.32
N SER A 64 2.88 -9.84 -2.12
CA SER A 64 3.37 -9.19 -0.91
C SER A 64 3.26 -7.67 -0.90
N GLU A 65 2.88 -7.06 -2.02
CA GLU A 65 2.68 -5.62 -2.12
C GLU A 65 1.19 -5.35 -2.32
N LEU A 66 0.58 -4.77 -1.30
CA LEU A 66 -0.85 -4.54 -1.22
C LEU A 66 -1.10 -3.04 -1.28
N VAL A 67 -1.87 -2.60 -2.28
CA VAL A 67 -2.25 -1.20 -2.43
C VAL A 67 -3.77 -1.11 -2.36
N PHE A 68 -4.27 -0.32 -1.42
CA PHE A 68 -5.70 -0.11 -1.18
C PHE A 68 -6.05 1.35 -1.41
N ARG A 69 -6.80 1.63 -2.48
CA ARG A 69 -7.33 2.97 -2.73
C ARG A 69 -8.80 3.05 -2.37
N ALA A 70 -9.22 4.16 -1.76
CA ALA A 70 -10.62 4.42 -1.48
C ALA A 70 -11.50 4.40 -2.74
N SER A 71 -10.96 4.80 -3.90
CA SER A 71 -11.67 4.70 -5.19
C SER A 71 -11.97 3.25 -5.60
N ASP A 72 -11.05 2.33 -5.33
CA ASP A 72 -11.23 0.92 -5.66
C ASP A 72 -12.29 0.29 -4.75
N MET A 73 -12.34 0.70 -3.49
CA MET A 73 -13.34 0.25 -2.52
C MET A 73 -14.75 0.73 -2.89
N ARG A 74 -14.90 1.97 -3.38
CA ARG A 74 -16.20 2.53 -3.81
C ARG A 74 -16.80 1.77 -5.00
N ASN A 75 -15.97 1.46 -6.01
CA ASN A 75 -16.45 0.80 -7.23
C ASN A 75 -16.75 -0.69 -7.04
N LEU A 76 -16.25 -1.32 -5.98
CA LEU A 76 -16.43 -2.75 -5.75
C LEU A 76 -17.81 -3.13 -5.20
N GLY A 77 -18.62 -2.16 -4.79
CA GLY A 77 -20.00 -2.39 -4.35
C GLY A 77 -20.16 -3.16 -3.04
N ILE A 78 -19.10 -3.79 -2.50
CA ILE A 78 -19.13 -4.49 -1.21
C ILE A 78 -17.70 -4.53 -0.66
N ALA A 79 -17.52 -4.15 0.61
CA ALA A 79 -16.29 -4.37 1.38
C ALA A 79 -15.83 -5.84 1.31
N GLU A 80 -16.78 -6.76 1.20
CA GLU A 80 -16.57 -8.20 1.00
C GLU A 80 -15.59 -8.50 -0.14
N ARG A 81 -15.77 -7.89 -1.33
CA ARG A 81 -14.87 -8.15 -2.47
C ARG A 81 -13.47 -7.60 -2.26
N ALA A 82 -13.34 -6.49 -1.53
CA ALA A 82 -12.04 -5.94 -1.17
C ALA A 82 -11.34 -6.85 -0.15
N GLY A 83 -12.11 -7.37 0.82
CA GLY A 83 -11.69 -8.39 1.78
C GLY A 83 -11.20 -9.66 1.09
N ASP A 84 -12.02 -10.28 0.23
CA ASP A 84 -11.67 -11.50 -0.51
C ASP A 84 -10.37 -11.37 -1.29
N ARG A 85 -10.17 -10.20 -1.93
CA ARG A 85 -8.93 -9.91 -2.65
C ARG A 85 -7.75 -9.83 -1.69
N MET A 86 -7.89 -9.10 -0.60
CA MET A 86 -6.82 -9.00 0.39
C MET A 86 -6.49 -10.35 1.00
N ASP A 87 -7.49 -11.13 1.40
CA ASP A 87 -7.32 -12.50 1.90
C ASP A 87 -6.58 -13.37 0.91
N THR A 88 -6.98 -13.33 -0.37
CA THR A 88 -6.30 -14.07 -1.43
C THR A 88 -4.83 -13.67 -1.51
N CYS A 89 -4.49 -12.40 -1.38
CA CYS A 89 -3.10 -11.92 -1.43
C CYS A 89 -2.31 -12.27 -0.18
N LEU A 90 -2.91 -12.12 1.00
CA LEU A 90 -2.31 -12.49 2.28
C LEU A 90 -2.04 -13.99 2.34
N LEU A 91 -2.96 -14.81 1.83
CA LEU A 91 -2.80 -16.25 1.68
C LEU A 91 -1.66 -16.58 0.71
N ARG A 92 -1.63 -15.96 -0.48
CA ARG A 92 -0.63 -16.24 -1.51
C ARG A 92 0.77 -15.70 -1.18
N SER A 93 0.87 -14.62 -0.41
CA SER A 93 2.14 -14.11 0.09
C SER A 93 2.77 -15.00 1.16
N ARG A 94 2.02 -15.92 1.77
CA ARG A 94 2.48 -16.92 2.75
C ARG A 94 3.21 -16.29 3.95
N SER A 95 4.51 -16.50 4.08
CA SER A 95 5.37 -15.91 5.12
C SER A 95 6.24 -14.76 4.60
N HIS A 96 6.07 -14.37 3.34
CA HIS A 96 6.88 -13.32 2.74
C HIS A 96 6.53 -11.97 3.37
N PRO A 97 7.53 -11.08 3.60
CA PRO A 97 7.29 -9.75 4.16
C PRO A 97 6.30 -8.94 3.33
N LEU A 98 5.47 -8.14 3.99
CA LEU A 98 4.43 -7.36 3.34
C LEU A 98 4.81 -5.88 3.23
N ASN A 99 4.48 -5.26 2.10
CA ASN A 99 4.44 -3.81 1.95
C ASN A 99 2.98 -3.41 1.70
N ILE A 100 2.40 -2.63 2.59
CA ILE A 100 0.99 -2.28 2.58
C ILE A 100 0.86 -0.78 2.46
N TYR A 101 0.12 -0.34 1.44
CA TYR A 101 -0.12 1.06 1.12
C TYR A 101 -1.62 1.32 1.13
N PHE A 102 -2.04 2.27 1.95
CA PHE A 102 -3.41 2.74 2.03
C PHE A 102 -3.47 4.17 1.50
N ASP A 103 -4.27 4.37 0.46
CA ASP A 103 -4.63 5.68 -0.07
C ASP A 103 -6.11 5.92 0.22
N LEU A 104 -6.36 6.60 1.34
CA LEU A 104 -7.69 6.88 1.89
C LEU A 104 -8.06 8.35 1.69
N LEU A 105 -7.47 9.01 0.69
CA LEU A 105 -7.68 10.43 0.41
C LEU A 105 -9.09 10.80 -0.08
N ASN A 106 -9.96 9.82 -0.35
CA ASN A 106 -11.32 10.09 -0.78
C ASN A 106 -12.26 10.21 0.43
N PRO A 107 -12.70 11.44 0.81
CA PRO A 107 -13.44 11.68 2.05
C PRO A 107 -14.79 10.97 2.10
N GLY A 108 -15.36 10.61 0.96
CA GLY A 108 -16.63 9.88 0.91
C GLY A 108 -16.52 8.38 1.20
N CYS A 109 -15.47 7.93 1.91
CA CYS A 109 -15.22 6.51 2.20
C CYS A 109 -14.87 6.23 3.68
N ALA A 110 -15.08 7.16 4.60
CA ALA A 110 -14.51 7.14 5.96
C ALA A 110 -14.84 5.92 6.85
N ILE A 111 -15.93 5.18 6.60
CA ILE A 111 -16.39 4.10 7.49
C ILE A 111 -15.68 2.76 7.21
N PHE A 112 -15.36 2.47 5.95
CA PHE A 112 -14.80 1.19 5.51
C PHE A 112 -13.32 0.91 5.84
N PRO A 113 -12.42 1.91 5.95
CA PRO A 113 -10.99 1.65 6.08
C PRO A 113 -10.64 0.95 7.38
N LEU A 114 -11.34 1.26 8.47
CA LEU A 114 -10.98 0.74 9.78
C LEU A 114 -11.36 -0.73 9.95
N GLU A 115 -12.53 -1.14 9.48
CA GLU A 115 -12.96 -2.55 9.54
C GLU A 115 -12.02 -3.44 8.72
N ILE A 116 -11.68 -3.01 7.50
CA ILE A 116 -10.76 -3.72 6.62
C ILE A 116 -9.35 -3.77 7.22
N PHE A 117 -8.87 -2.65 7.76
CA PHE A 117 -7.58 -2.59 8.43
C PHE A 117 -7.53 -3.57 9.62
N ASN A 118 -8.56 -3.57 10.45
CA ASN A 118 -8.65 -4.42 11.64
C ASN A 118 -8.80 -5.91 11.30
N ALA A 119 -9.63 -6.24 10.33
CA ALA A 119 -9.92 -7.63 9.97
C ALA A 119 -8.73 -8.32 9.29
N PHE A 120 -7.96 -7.59 8.48
CA PHE A 120 -7.02 -8.22 7.54
C PHE A 120 -5.57 -7.74 7.71
N VAL A 121 -5.36 -6.45 7.98
CA VAL A 121 -4.01 -5.89 8.11
C VAL A 121 -3.45 -6.14 9.50
N LEU A 122 -4.21 -5.85 10.57
CA LEU A 122 -3.76 -6.10 11.94
C LEU A 122 -3.19 -7.51 12.16
N PRO A 123 -3.87 -8.60 11.74
CA PRO A 123 -3.34 -9.96 11.94
C PRO A 123 -2.05 -10.24 11.16
N SER A 124 -1.77 -9.44 10.14
CA SER A 124 -0.62 -9.59 9.25
C SER A 124 0.54 -8.65 9.57
N LEU A 125 0.38 -7.73 10.54
CA LEU A 125 1.39 -6.71 10.86
C LEU A 125 2.71 -7.27 11.36
N TRP A 126 2.73 -8.47 11.94
CA TRP A 126 3.96 -9.12 12.44
C TRP A 126 4.99 -9.36 11.34
N ARG A 127 4.56 -9.49 10.08
CA ARG A 127 5.42 -9.61 8.89
C ARG A 127 5.36 -8.39 7.97
N CYS A 128 4.70 -7.32 8.41
CA CYS A 128 4.64 -6.08 7.67
C CYS A 128 5.99 -5.37 7.77
N ARG A 129 6.57 -5.04 6.61
CA ARG A 129 7.85 -4.36 6.44
C ARG A 129 7.65 -2.88 6.20
N ILE A 130 6.71 -2.53 5.34
CA ILE A 130 6.36 -1.15 5.02
C ILE A 130 4.86 -1.01 5.23
N LEU A 131 4.45 -0.08 6.09
CA LEU A 131 3.06 0.35 6.20
C LEU A 131 3.01 1.85 5.91
N GLU A 132 2.37 2.22 4.82
CA GLU A 132 2.13 3.61 4.47
C GLU A 132 0.63 3.86 4.41
N VAL A 133 0.17 4.88 5.12
CA VAL A 133 -1.25 5.23 5.19
C VAL A 133 -1.40 6.71 4.90
N VAL A 134 -2.07 7.03 3.81
CA VAL A 134 -2.47 8.37 3.45
C VAL A 134 -3.96 8.52 3.80
N ILE A 135 -4.30 9.46 4.67
CA ILE A 135 -5.65 9.62 5.21
C ILE A 135 -6.11 11.06 5.08
N SER A 136 -7.40 11.28 4.85
CA SER A 136 -8.02 12.61 4.94
C SER A 136 -8.78 12.82 6.25
N ASP A 137 -8.93 11.77 7.07
CA ASP A 137 -9.75 11.78 8.29
C ASP A 137 -8.91 11.43 9.52
N TRP A 138 -8.91 12.34 10.50
CA TRP A 138 -8.19 12.18 11.77
C TRP A 138 -8.68 10.99 12.60
N ASN A 139 -9.95 10.60 12.47
CA ASN A 139 -10.50 9.43 13.18
C ASN A 139 -9.83 8.12 12.74
N ILE A 140 -9.35 8.06 11.49
CA ILE A 140 -8.59 6.91 11.00
C ILE A 140 -7.18 6.94 11.60
N ALA A 141 -6.59 8.12 11.71
CA ALA A 141 -5.27 8.31 12.33
C ALA A 141 -5.27 7.78 13.77
N SER A 142 -6.25 8.20 14.57
CA SER A 142 -6.37 7.82 15.97
C SER A 142 -6.61 6.33 16.18
N ALA A 143 -7.09 5.61 15.17
CA ALA A 143 -7.25 4.16 15.21
C ALA A 143 -5.97 3.38 14.81
N ILE A 144 -5.09 4.01 14.03
CA ILE A 144 -3.79 3.44 13.61
C ILE A 144 -2.71 3.70 14.68
N PHE A 145 -2.76 4.83 15.39
CA PHE A 145 -1.73 5.13 16.40
C PHE A 145 -1.64 4.13 17.59
N PRO A 146 -2.73 3.51 18.08
CA PRO A 146 -2.67 2.55 19.18
C PRO A 146 -2.11 1.17 18.80
N LEU A 147 -1.48 1.02 17.63
CA LEU A 147 -0.87 -0.23 17.17
C LEU A 147 0.20 -0.75 18.16
N ARG A 148 -0.25 -1.44 19.20
CA ARG A 148 0.59 -2.21 20.14
C ARG A 148 0.98 -3.56 19.53
N CYS A 149 1.35 -3.55 18.26
CA CYS A 149 1.69 -4.77 17.54
C CYS A 149 3.20 -5.04 17.68
N ASN A 150 3.58 -6.31 17.64
CA ASN A 150 4.98 -6.70 17.53
C ASN A 150 5.45 -6.40 16.09
N LEU A 151 5.98 -5.19 15.90
CA LEU A 151 6.46 -4.68 14.61
C LEU A 151 7.92 -5.09 14.35
N SER A 152 8.30 -6.32 14.70
CA SER A 152 9.69 -6.79 14.61
C SER A 152 10.26 -6.73 13.19
N CYS A 153 9.42 -7.00 12.19
CA CYS A 153 9.76 -6.94 10.77
C CYS A 153 9.58 -5.55 10.12
N MET A 154 9.00 -4.57 10.83
CA MET A 154 8.69 -3.27 10.25
C MET A 154 9.96 -2.45 10.08
N GLN A 155 10.16 -1.99 8.84
CA GLN A 155 11.26 -1.14 8.42
C GLN A 155 10.81 0.29 8.19
N SER A 156 9.57 0.49 7.72
CA SER A 156 9.00 1.82 7.47
C SER A 156 7.54 1.88 7.94
N LEU A 157 7.20 2.92 8.70
CA LEU A 157 5.84 3.30 9.01
C LEU A 157 5.65 4.77 8.60
N GLY A 158 4.82 5.01 7.60
CA GLY A 158 4.47 6.35 7.12
C GLY A 158 2.99 6.64 7.34
N VAL A 159 2.68 7.76 7.97
CA VAL A 159 1.31 8.28 8.01
C VAL A 159 1.31 9.69 7.44
N ALA A 160 0.55 9.87 6.36
CA ALA A 160 0.36 11.15 5.69
C ALA A 160 -1.09 11.58 5.85
N ILE A 161 -1.30 12.80 6.32
CA ILE A 161 -2.64 13.34 6.53
C ILE A 161 -2.86 14.45 5.51
N GLN A 162 -3.78 14.23 4.56
CA GLN A 162 -4.20 15.29 3.65
C GLN A 162 -5.29 16.11 4.33
N LEU A 163 -4.98 17.38 4.56
CA LEU A 163 -5.97 18.35 4.95
C LEU A 163 -6.64 18.86 3.70
N GLY A 164 -7.96 18.69 3.63
CA GLY A 164 -8.78 19.47 2.74
C GLY A 164 -8.72 20.91 3.21
N PHE A 165 -7.76 21.68 2.71
CA PHE A 165 -7.93 23.13 2.68
C PHE A 165 -8.84 23.39 1.49
N ASP A 166 -10.05 23.86 1.76
CA ASP A 166 -10.78 24.60 0.74
C ASP A 166 -9.87 25.79 0.36
N ASP A 167 -9.67 26.04 -0.93
CA ASP A 167 -8.66 26.97 -1.47
C ASP A 167 -8.78 28.43 -0.96
N GLU A 168 -9.76 28.72 -0.09
CA GLU A 168 -10.10 30.05 0.45
C GLU A 168 -9.72 30.25 1.93
N ASP A 169 -9.30 29.21 2.67
CA ASP A 169 -8.94 29.36 4.09
C ASP A 169 -7.45 29.75 4.26
N GLU A 170 -7.21 30.91 4.89
CA GLU A 170 -5.88 31.40 5.26
C GLU A 170 -5.12 30.32 6.04
N PHE A 171 -3.91 29.98 5.57
CA PHE A 171 -3.02 29.04 6.24
C PHE A 171 -2.83 29.44 7.70
N PRO A 172 -3.07 28.54 8.67
CA PRO A 172 -2.76 28.85 10.06
C PRO A 172 -1.25 29.14 10.19
N PRO A 173 -0.86 30.19 10.93
CA PRO A 173 0.55 30.53 11.11
C PRO A 173 1.30 29.35 11.76
N ALA A 174 2.53 29.14 11.31
CA ALA A 174 3.41 28.02 11.66
C ALA A 174 3.30 27.61 13.13
N LEU A 175 2.80 26.40 13.38
CA LEU A 175 2.64 25.83 14.71
C LEU A 175 3.91 25.11 15.15
N GLU A 176 4.36 25.37 16.38
CA GLU A 176 5.50 24.67 16.98
C GLU A 176 5.06 23.29 17.50
N ILE A 177 5.52 22.23 16.85
CA ILE A 177 5.28 20.84 17.26
C ILE A 177 6.41 20.42 18.21
N GLY A 178 6.09 20.22 19.50
CA GLY A 178 6.83 19.34 20.43
C GLY A 178 8.36 19.23 20.28
N GLY A 179 9.08 20.35 20.07
CA GLY A 179 10.54 20.36 19.95
C GLY A 179 11.13 19.92 18.60
N LEU A 180 10.31 19.63 17.58
CA LEU A 180 10.77 19.37 16.21
C LEU A 180 10.61 20.65 15.36
N ARG A 181 11.68 21.45 15.28
CA ARG A 181 11.74 22.57 14.33
C ARG A 181 11.99 22.05 12.90
N GLY A 182 11.20 22.54 11.94
CA GLY A 182 11.56 22.50 10.52
C GLY A 182 10.90 21.43 9.65
N VAL A 183 9.73 20.90 10.03
CA VAL A 183 8.97 20.02 9.12
C VAL A 183 8.42 20.88 7.96
N PRO A 184 8.84 20.64 6.69
CA PRO A 184 8.37 21.44 5.58
C PRO A 184 6.89 21.14 5.28
N PHE A 185 6.12 22.20 5.11
CA PHE A 185 4.74 22.17 4.62
C PHE A 185 4.78 22.10 3.09
N TYR A 186 3.98 21.23 2.47
CA TYR A 186 3.87 21.17 1.01
C TYR A 186 2.43 21.45 0.56
N PRO A 187 2.21 22.41 -0.35
CA PRO A 187 0.88 22.73 -0.87
C PRO A 187 0.32 21.62 -1.79
N SER A 188 -1.01 21.60 -1.86
CA SER A 188 -1.94 20.53 -2.27
C SER A 188 -1.88 20.03 -3.73
N ARG A 189 -0.74 20.13 -4.44
CA ARG A 189 -0.62 19.67 -5.85
C ARG A 189 0.72 19.04 -6.21
N LEU A 190 1.37 18.33 -5.28
CA LEU A 190 2.45 17.43 -5.67
C LEU A 190 1.86 16.11 -6.18
N ARG A 191 2.23 15.74 -7.41
CA ARG A 191 2.00 14.37 -7.91
C ARG A 191 2.57 13.40 -6.89
N VAL A 192 1.90 12.26 -6.68
CA VAL A 192 2.38 11.19 -5.79
C VAL A 192 3.85 10.82 -6.13
N ASP A 193 4.24 10.96 -7.39
CA ASP A 193 5.61 10.76 -7.91
C ASP A 193 6.67 11.77 -7.37
N SER A 194 6.26 12.77 -6.60
CA SER A 194 7.12 13.85 -6.06
C SER A 194 7.14 13.93 -4.53
N MET A 195 6.53 12.96 -3.84
CA MET A 195 6.75 12.77 -2.41
C MET A 195 8.09 12.07 -2.19
N LEU A 196 9.14 12.86 -1.89
CA LEU A 196 10.39 12.29 -1.38
C LEU A 196 10.17 11.87 0.08
N PRO A 197 10.63 10.67 0.49
CA PRO A 197 10.60 10.29 1.89
C PRO A 197 11.45 11.27 2.71
N ILE A 198 10.82 11.97 3.64
CA ILE A 198 11.54 12.76 4.64
C ILE A 198 12.15 11.76 5.63
N ASN A 199 13.46 11.53 5.51
CA ASN A 199 14.22 10.77 6.50
C ASN A 199 14.34 11.60 7.79
N PHE A 200 13.63 11.18 8.84
CA PHE A 200 13.87 11.70 10.19
C PHE A 200 15.14 11.07 10.78
N PRO A 201 15.93 11.81 11.57
CA PRO A 201 17.08 11.24 12.25
C PRO A 201 16.60 10.20 13.29
N TYR A 202 17.20 9.01 13.19
CA TYR A 202 17.21 7.87 14.12
C TYR A 202 16.18 7.88 15.27
N ILE A 203 15.18 7.01 15.19
CA ILE A 203 14.30 6.67 16.32
C ILE A 203 14.58 5.22 16.72
N ASP A 204 15.08 5.06 17.95
CA ASP A 204 15.33 3.75 18.57
C ASP A 204 14.03 2.92 18.59
N SER A 205 14.12 1.66 18.19
CA SER A 205 13.02 0.68 18.22
C SER A 205 12.35 0.52 19.59
N SER A 206 13.06 0.84 20.69
CA SER A 206 12.49 0.87 22.05
C SER A 206 11.51 2.03 22.26
N ARG A 207 11.64 3.11 21.48
CA ARG A 207 10.84 4.36 21.57
C ARG A 207 9.62 4.39 20.66
N LEU A 208 9.46 3.42 19.75
CA LEU A 208 8.22 3.26 18.98
C LEU A 208 7.00 3.02 19.88
N GLN A 209 7.21 2.47 21.09
CA GLN A 209 6.15 2.26 22.09
C GLN A 209 5.79 3.53 22.88
N ASP A 210 6.65 4.56 22.84
CA ASP A 210 6.53 5.80 23.62
C ASP A 210 6.02 7.00 22.80
N LEU A 211 5.51 6.76 21.59
CA LEU A 211 5.00 7.82 20.71
C LEU A 211 3.66 8.38 21.25
N PHE A 212 3.72 9.22 22.27
CA PHE A 212 2.61 10.07 22.70
C PHE A 212 2.62 11.35 21.85
N ILE A 213 1.55 11.60 21.10
CA ILE A 213 1.36 12.85 20.34
C ILE A 213 0.27 13.66 21.05
N THR A 214 0.63 14.86 21.51
CA THR A 214 -0.30 15.86 22.03
C THR A 214 -1.14 16.45 20.90
N ASN A 215 -2.39 16.79 21.21
CA ASN A 215 -3.30 17.51 20.31
C ASN A 215 -2.66 18.82 19.84
N GLU A 216 -2.18 18.89 18.59
CA GLU A 216 -2.26 20.03 17.65
C GLU A 216 -1.32 19.85 16.42
N MET A 217 -1.95 19.84 15.22
CA MET A 217 -1.46 19.96 13.83
C MET A 217 -0.37 19.07 13.17
N ILE A 218 -0.43 19.10 11.83
CA ILE A 218 -0.05 18.14 10.79
C ILE A 218 1.43 18.12 10.43
N GLY A 219 1.96 16.90 10.23
CA GLY A 219 3.23 16.64 9.56
C GLY A 219 3.19 15.27 8.87
N TYR A 220 3.94 15.12 7.78
CA TYR A 220 4.32 13.81 7.28
C TYR A 220 5.30 13.20 8.28
N THR A 221 4.91 12.12 8.94
CA THR A 221 5.79 11.41 9.85
C THR A 221 6.12 10.06 9.21
N SER A 222 7.39 9.88 8.86
CA SER A 222 7.94 8.59 8.43
C SER A 222 8.93 8.10 9.48
N LEU A 223 8.73 6.88 9.93
CA LEU A 223 9.59 6.20 10.88
C LEU A 223 10.30 5.07 10.15
N THR A 224 11.60 5.24 9.90
CA THR A 224 12.44 4.22 9.29
C THR A 224 13.37 3.58 10.32
N LYS A 225 13.43 2.25 10.34
CA LYS A 225 14.39 1.48 11.15
C LYS A 225 15.77 1.52 10.46
N ALA A 226 16.81 1.86 11.22
CA ALA A 226 18.20 1.88 10.75
C ALA A 226 18.79 0.48 10.58
#